data_AF-A0A972Y2Z9-F1
#
_entry.id   AF-A0A972Y2Z9-F1
#
_cell.length_a   1.000
_cell.length_b   1.000
_cell.length_c   1.000
_cell.angle_alpha   90.00
_cell.angle_beta   90.00
_cell.angle_gamma   90.00
#
_symmetry.space_group_name_H-M   'P 1'
#
loop_
_entity.id
_entity.type
_entity.pdbx_description
1 polymer ?
#
loop_
_entity_poly.entity_id
_entity_poly.type
_entity_poly.pdbx_seq_one_letter_code
_entity_poly.pdbx_strand_id
1 'polypeptide(L)'
;MNQSLYQYILGIADNSLILGQRMGELCGHGPSLETDIACTNISLDLFGQVRSYFQYAADVLGDKTEDDIAFLRKIREYKNVLLVEQPN
;
A
#
# COMPACT_ATOMS: atom_id res chain seq x y z
N MET A 1 -5.83 -22.08 -7.69
CA MET A 1 -5.45 -20.82 -7.03
C MET A 1 -4.61 -21.11 -5.81
N ASN A 2 -3.44 -20.49 -5.69
CA ASN A 2 -2.62 -20.59 -4.47
C ASN A 2 -3.07 -19.52 -3.46
N GLN A 3 -4.12 -19.84 -2.70
CA GLN A 3 -4.76 -18.91 -1.79
C GLN A 3 -3.80 -18.42 -0.69
N SER A 4 -2.88 -19.25 -0.22
CA SER A 4 -1.86 -18.87 0.76
C SER A 4 -0.88 -17.85 0.20
N LEU A 5 -0.46 -17.99 -1.07
CA LEU A 5 0.40 -17.03 -1.74
C LEU A 5 -0.30 -15.67 -1.89
N TYR A 6 -1.56 -15.66 -2.36
CA TYR A 6 -2.34 -14.43 -2.48
C TYR A 6 -2.45 -13.68 -1.15
N GLN A 7 -2.82 -14.37 -0.07
CA GLN A 7 -2.92 -13.76 1.26
C GLN A 7 -1.59 -13.23 1.78
N TYR A 8 -0.48 -13.91 1.48
CA TYR A 8 0.85 -13.43 1.84
C TYR A 8 1.22 -12.14 1.11
N ILE A 9 0.97 -12.07 -0.20
CA ILE A 9 1.21 -10.87 -1.00
C ILE A 9 0.38 -9.70 -0.46
N LEU A 10 -0.91 -9.91 -0.15
CA LEU A 10 -1.75 -8.88 0.46
C LEU A 10 -1.18 -8.39 1.80
N GLY A 11 -0.68 -9.29 2.64
CA GLY A 11 -0.08 -8.92 3.92
C GLY A 11 1.12 -7.98 3.78
N ILE A 12 1.92 -8.11 2.72
CA ILE A 12 3.05 -7.21 2.44
C ILE A 12 2.55 -5.93 1.78
N ALA A 13 1.74 -6.07 0.73
CA ALA A 13 1.29 -4.96 -0.10
C ALA A 13 0.41 -3.96 0.68
N ASP A 14 -0.46 -4.45 1.56
CA ASP A 14 -1.32 -3.60 2.38
C ASP A 14 -0.51 -2.75 3.36
N ASN A 15 0.64 -3.25 3.84
CA ASN A 15 1.54 -2.44 4.66
C ASN A 15 2.07 -1.24 3.88
N SER A 16 2.57 -1.49 2.67
CA SER A 16 3.10 -0.44 1.81
C SER A 16 2.02 0.55 1.37
N LEU A 17 0.80 0.07 1.10
CA LEU A 17 -0.33 0.93 0.72
C LEU A 17 -0.72 1.88 1.85
N ILE A 18 -0.95 1.34 3.05
CA ILE A 18 -1.40 2.15 4.19
C ILE A 18 -0.30 3.10 4.66
N LEU A 19 0.96 2.64 4.72
CA LEU A 19 2.07 3.53 5.07
C LEU A 19 2.32 4.60 3.99
N GLY A 20 2.20 4.24 2.71
CA GLY A 20 2.30 5.19 1.60
C GLY A 20 1.26 6.29 1.71
N GLN A 21 0.01 5.92 2.06
CA GLN A 21 -1.06 6.89 2.34
C GLN A 21 -0.73 7.79 3.53
N ARG A 22 -0.25 7.23 4.65
CA ARG A 22 0.18 8.04 5.82
C ARG A 22 1.28 9.02 5.45
N MET A 23 2.32 8.59 4.75
CA MET A 23 3.40 9.49 4.33
C MET A 23 2.88 10.59 3.37
N GLY A 24 1.91 10.27 2.52
CA GLY A 24 1.28 11.22 1.59
C GLY A 24 0.46 12.31 2.29
N GLU A 25 -0.15 12.00 3.45
CA GLU A 25 -0.87 12.99 4.28
C GLU A 25 0.05 14.13 4.76
N LEU A 26 1.36 13.90 4.85
CA LEU A 26 2.34 14.88 5.30
C LEU A 26 2.81 15.84 4.21
N CYS A 27 2.42 15.65 2.95
CA CYS A 27 2.81 16.53 1.84
C CYS A 27 2.39 17.98 2.12
N GLY A 28 3.36 18.89 2.08
CA GLY A 28 3.20 20.31 2.43
C GLY A 28 3.20 20.61 3.93
N HIS A 29 3.37 19.60 4.80
CA HIS A 29 3.37 19.71 6.25
C HIS A 29 4.72 19.30 6.88
N GLY A 30 5.72 18.95 6.07
CA GLY A 30 7.06 18.66 6.53
C GLY A 30 7.72 19.86 7.26
N PRO A 31 8.62 19.62 8.24
CA PRO A 31 9.31 20.69 8.99
C PRO A 31 10.18 21.61 8.12
N SER A 32 10.62 21.10 6.98
CA SER A 32 11.42 21.78 5.96
C SER A 32 11.07 21.21 4.59
N LEU A 33 11.39 21.93 3.52
CA LEU A 33 11.13 21.50 2.15
C LEU A 33 11.82 20.16 1.84
N GLU A 34 13.06 20.00 2.31
CA GLU A 34 13.85 18.78 2.11
C GLU A 34 13.20 17.58 2.79
N THR A 35 12.67 17.77 4.01
CA THR A 35 11.98 16.69 4.74
C THR A 35 10.64 16.36 4.09
N ASP A 36 9.91 17.37 3.60
CA ASP A 36 8.64 17.18 2.90
C ASP A 36 8.83 16.37 1.59
N ILE A 37 9.85 16.73 0.81
CA ILE A 37 10.25 15.99 -0.40
C ILE A 37 10.68 14.57 -0.03
N ALA A 38 11.44 14.39 1.05
CA ALA A 38 11.87 13.07 1.49
C ALA A 38 10.68 12.17 1.87
N CYS A 39 9.72 12.67 2.65
CA CYS A 39 8.50 11.94 3.01
C CYS A 39 7.66 11.60 1.77
N THR A 40 7.49 12.55 0.85
CA THR A 40 6.75 12.36 -0.40
C THR A 40 7.43 11.32 -1.31
N ASN A 41 8.76 11.31 -1.37
CA ASN A 41 9.51 10.30 -2.11
C ASN A 41 9.34 8.90 -1.52
N ILE A 42 9.37 8.77 -0.19
CA ILE A 42 9.09 7.49 0.49
C ILE A 42 7.67 7.03 0.17
N SER A 43 6.67 7.93 0.23
CA SER A 43 5.30 7.63 -0.18
C SER A 43 5.23 7.09 -1.61
N LEU A 44 5.92 7.75 -2.54
CA LEU A 44 5.95 7.35 -3.96
C LEU A 44 6.58 5.97 -4.16
N ASP A 45 7.70 5.68 -3.49
CA ASP A 45 8.36 4.38 -3.55
C ASP A 45 7.47 3.26 -3.00
N LEU A 46 6.76 3.52 -1.90
CA LEU A 46 5.80 2.58 -1.32
C LEU A 46 4.64 2.30 -2.29
N PHE A 47 4.10 3.32 -2.95
CA PHE A 47 3.08 3.12 -3.98
C PHE A 47 3.62 2.35 -5.20
N GLY A 48 4.89 2.54 -5.58
CA GLY A 48 5.54 1.73 -6.60
C GLY A 48 5.59 0.24 -6.25
N GLN A 49 5.88 -0.08 -4.98
CA GLN A 49 5.83 -1.45 -4.47
C GLN A 49 4.40 -2.01 -4.49
N VAL A 50 3.41 -1.24 -4.04
CA VAL A 50 1.99 -1.64 -4.03
C VAL A 50 1.53 -2.06 -5.40
N ARG A 51 1.80 -1.25 -6.43
CA ARG A 51 1.44 -1.57 -7.82
C ARG A 51 2.06 -2.89 -8.27
N SER A 52 3.36 -3.06 -8.02
CA SER A 52 4.06 -4.31 -8.37
C SER A 52 3.44 -5.53 -7.67
N TYR A 53 3.11 -5.42 -6.39
CA TYR A 53 2.52 -6.52 -5.63
C TYR A 53 1.07 -6.80 -6.02
N PHE A 54 0.24 -5.77 -6.22
CA PHE A 54 -1.16 -5.96 -6.57
C PHE A 54 -1.35 -6.43 -8.00
N GLN A 55 -0.48 -6.04 -8.95
CA GLN A 55 -0.44 -6.67 -10.28
C GLN A 55 -0.17 -8.17 -10.16
N TYR A 56 0.83 -8.56 -9.37
CA TYR A 56 1.12 -9.98 -9.17
C TYR A 56 -0.01 -10.72 -8.43
N ALA A 57 -0.63 -10.08 -7.44
CA ALA A 57 -1.79 -10.64 -6.73
C ALA A 57 -3.00 -10.81 -7.66
N ALA A 58 -3.20 -9.87 -8.59
CA ALA A 58 -4.20 -9.94 -9.65
C ALA A 58 -3.91 -11.10 -10.61
N ASP A 59 -2.67 -11.30 -11.05
CA ASP A 59 -2.26 -12.43 -11.89
C ASP A 59 -2.51 -13.78 -11.21
N VAL A 60 -2.29 -13.87 -9.88
CA VAL A 60 -2.52 -15.08 -9.09
C VAL A 60 -4.03 -15.40 -8.97
N LEU A 61 -4.90 -14.39 -8.99
CA LEU A 61 -6.36 -14.55 -9.00
C LEU A 61 -6.92 -14.79 -10.41
N GLY A 62 -6.41 -14.10 -11.43
CA GLY A 62 -6.79 -14.24 -12.83
C GLY A 62 -8.09 -13.53 -13.25
N ASP A 63 -8.80 -12.87 -12.33
CA ASP A 63 -10.09 -12.21 -12.58
C ASP A 63 -10.22 -10.78 -12.03
N LYS A 64 -9.12 -10.19 -11.54
CA LYS A 64 -9.07 -8.85 -10.95
C LYS A 64 -7.91 -8.03 -11.50
N THR A 65 -7.98 -6.72 -11.32
CA THR A 65 -6.90 -5.77 -11.59
C THR A 65 -6.23 -5.29 -10.29
N GLU A 66 -5.10 -4.57 -10.40
CA GLU A 66 -4.46 -3.95 -9.24
C GLU A 66 -5.40 -2.97 -8.51
N ASP A 67 -6.22 -2.23 -9.26
CA ASP A 67 -7.15 -1.24 -8.75
C ASP A 67 -8.34 -1.90 -8.03
N ASP A 68 -8.83 -3.04 -8.53
CA ASP A 68 -9.88 -3.80 -7.84
C ASP A 68 -9.41 -4.24 -6.44
N ILE A 69 -8.15 -4.65 -6.34
CA ILE A 69 -7.53 -5.07 -5.08
C ILE A 69 -7.31 -3.85 -4.18
N ALA A 70 -6.88 -2.71 -4.71
CA ALA A 70 -6.68 -1.50 -3.91
C ALA A 70 -8.01 -0.91 -3.40
N PHE A 71 -9.00 -0.72 -4.26
CA PHE A 71 -10.13 0.17 -3.96
C PHE A 71 -11.45 -0.55 -3.63
N LEU A 72 -11.63 -1.80 -4.07
CA LEU A 72 -12.91 -2.50 -3.89
C LEU A 72 -12.95 -3.46 -2.70
N ARG A 73 -11.82 -3.63 -1.99
CA ARG A 73 -11.76 -4.37 -0.73
C ARG A 73 -12.31 -3.56 0.43
N LYS A 74 -13.11 -4.20 1.28
CA LYS A 74 -13.60 -3.63 2.54
C LYS A 74 -12.53 -3.66 3.62
N ILE A 75 -12.71 -2.86 4.67
CA ILE A 75 -11.76 -2.71 5.77
C ILE A 75 -11.31 -4.04 6.41
N ARG A 76 -12.20 -5.04 6.52
CA ARG A 76 -11.86 -6.36 7.10
C ARG A 76 -11.03 -7.26 6.18
N GLU A 77 -10.93 -6.89 4.92
CA GLU A 77 -10.18 -7.63 3.89
C GLU A 77 -8.74 -7.13 3.75
N TYR A 78 -8.42 -5.97 4.36
CA TYR A 78 -7.06 -5.49 4.51
C TYR A 78 -6.29 -6.31 5.56
N LYS A 79 -5.01 -6.53 5.27
CA LYS A 79 -4.09 -7.37 6.04
C LYS A 79 -2.87 -6.59 6.54
N ASN A 80 -2.92 -5.26 6.52
CA ASN A 80 -1.86 -4.43 7.06
C ASN A 80 -1.69 -4.67 8.58
N VAL A 81 -0.48 -4.42 9.07
CA VAL A 81 -0.21 -4.38 10.51
C VAL A 81 -0.78 -3.10 11.13
N LEU A 82 -1.14 -3.18 12.41
CA LEU A 82 -1.67 -2.02 13.15
C LEU A 82 -0.66 -0.85 13.25
N LEU A 83 0.63 -1.13 13.10
CA LEU A 83 1.67 -0.11 13.15
C LEU A 83 1.53 0.93 12.05
N VAL A 84 1.21 0.51 10.81
CA VAL A 84 1.22 1.42 9.66
C VAL A 84 -0.06 2.26 9.55
N GLU A 85 -1.14 1.86 10.22
CA GLU A 85 -2.39 2.61 10.24
C GLU A 85 -2.46 3.66 11.36
N GLN A 86 -1.43 3.77 12.19
CA GLN A 86 -1.38 4.83 13.21
C GLN A 86 -1.40 6.23 12.57
N PRO A 87 -1.99 7.24 13.22
CA PRO A 87 -1.89 8.63 12.78
C PRO A 87 -0.44 9.12 12.78
N ASN A 88 -0.11 10.06 11.87
CA ASN A 88 1.18 10.77 11.88
C ASN A 88 1.26 11.81 13.00
#